data_AF-A0A9W6UVB5-F1
#
_entry.id   AF-A0A9W6UVB5-F1
#
_cell.length_a   1.000
_cell.length_b   1.000
_cell.length_c   1.000
_cell.angle_alpha   90.00
_cell.angle_beta   90.00
_cell.angle_gamma   90.00
#
_symmetry.space_group_name_H-M   'P 1'
#
loop_
_entity.id
_entity.type
_entity.pdbx_description
1 polymer ?
#
loop_
_entity_poly.entity_id
_entity_poly.type
_entity_poly.pdbx_seq_one_letter_code
_entity_poly.pdbx_strand_id
1 'polypeptide(L)'
;MGALKGTGPKPPSDLTKHRAITTVRQIQHLMLLCSLLPPDGAMQKILRRALSLHEEPLLARVTPVTDLHPQATKEWLESFWIRDGISPEEEELIAWQNDKPTMDAAIAEIANVERQLGIRLVTALVE
;
A
#
# COMPACT_ATOMS: atom_id res chain seq x y z
N MET A 1 26.60 -22.51 -1.42
CA MET A 1 26.10 -22.23 -2.79
C MET A 1 25.23 -23.39 -3.25
N GLY A 2 23.91 -23.26 -3.13
CA GLY A 2 22.97 -24.26 -3.64
C GLY A 2 22.52 -23.89 -5.05
N ALA A 3 22.86 -24.70 -6.04
CA ALA A 3 22.45 -24.50 -7.43
C ALA A 3 20.94 -24.73 -7.58
N LEU A 4 20.21 -23.71 -8.03
CA LEU A 4 18.82 -23.85 -8.48
C LEU A 4 18.80 -24.74 -9.73
N LYS A 5 18.30 -25.97 -9.60
CA LYS A 5 18.05 -26.87 -10.74
C LYS A 5 16.91 -26.30 -11.59
N GLY A 6 17.27 -25.59 -12.66
CA GLY A 6 16.33 -25.20 -13.72
C GLY A 6 15.99 -26.42 -14.58
N THR A 7 14.74 -26.88 -14.51
CA THR A 7 14.14 -27.64 -15.61
C THR A 7 13.90 -26.66 -16.77
N GLY A 8 14.08 -27.12 -18.01
CA GLY A 8 14.10 -26.28 -19.22
C GLY A 8 12.92 -25.32 -19.39
N PRO A 9 12.97 -24.39 -20.36
CA PRO A 9 11.97 -23.35 -20.50
C PRO A 9 10.57 -23.96 -20.60
N LYS A 10 9.77 -23.74 -19.56
CA LYS A 10 8.35 -24.13 -19.56
C LYS A 10 7.67 -23.42 -20.73
N PRO A 11 6.80 -24.10 -21.49
CA PRO A 11 6.01 -23.43 -22.51
C PRO A 11 5.28 -22.23 -21.89
N PRO A 12 5.03 -21.15 -22.67
CA PRO A 12 4.35 -19.98 -22.15
C PRO A 12 3.02 -20.39 -21.53
N SER A 13 2.92 -20.31 -20.20
CA SER A 13 1.65 -20.52 -19.52
C SER A 13 0.76 -19.33 -19.88
N ASP A 14 -0.44 -19.60 -20.39
CA ASP A 14 -1.47 -18.58 -20.49
C ASP A 14 -1.89 -18.19 -19.06
N LEU A 15 -1.34 -17.07 -18.59
CA LEU A 15 -1.46 -16.66 -17.20
C LEU A 15 -2.89 -16.23 -16.85
N THR A 16 -3.70 -15.87 -17.85
CA THR A 16 -5.09 -15.43 -17.68
C THR A 16 -6.00 -16.55 -17.18
N LYS A 17 -5.58 -17.81 -17.35
CA LYS A 17 -6.29 -19.00 -16.87
C LYS A 17 -6.03 -19.32 -15.39
N HIS A 18 -5.07 -18.66 -14.75
CA HIS A 18 -4.82 -18.84 -13.32
C HIS A 18 -5.83 -18.03 -12.50
N ARG A 19 -6.52 -18.71 -11.60
CA ARG A 19 -7.40 -18.06 -10.62
C ARG A 19 -6.60 -17.01 -9.83
N ALA A 20 -7.17 -15.82 -9.68
CA ALA A 20 -6.59 -14.71 -8.92
C ALA A 20 -5.23 -14.20 -9.44
N ILE A 21 -4.89 -14.43 -10.72
CA ILE A 21 -3.64 -13.92 -11.31
C ILE A 21 -3.48 -12.40 -11.16
N THR A 22 -4.60 -11.65 -11.20
CA THR A 22 -4.63 -10.20 -10.97
C THR A 22 -4.18 -9.86 -9.55
N THR A 23 -4.71 -10.56 -8.53
CA THR A 23 -4.30 -10.42 -7.13
C THR A 23 -2.83 -10.79 -6.93
N VAL A 24 -2.36 -11.86 -7.58
CA VAL A 24 -0.93 -12.24 -7.53
C VAL A 24 -0.05 -11.10 -8.08
N ARG A 25 -0.46 -10.47 -9.19
CA ARG A 25 0.28 -9.32 -9.76
C ARG A 25 0.23 -8.10 -8.86
N GLN A 26 -0.91 -7.81 -8.23
CA GLN A 26 -1.02 -6.72 -7.25
C GLN A 26 -0.03 -6.90 -6.08
N ILE A 27 0.07 -8.11 -5.52
CA ILE A 27 1.04 -8.43 -4.46
C ILE A 27 2.48 -8.21 -4.95
N GLN A 28 2.81 -8.70 -6.15
CA GLN A 28 4.15 -8.53 -6.72
C GLN A 28 4.49 -7.06 -6.97
N HIS A 29 3.53 -6.25 -7.41
CA HIS A 29 3.73 -4.81 -7.58
C HIS A 29 3.92 -4.10 -6.23
N LEU A 30 3.18 -4.47 -5.19
CA LEU A 30 3.39 -3.95 -3.83
C LEU A 30 4.79 -4.29 -3.31
N MET A 31 5.24 -5.54 -3.49
CA MET A 31 6.60 -5.96 -3.12
C MET A 31 7.65 -5.11 -3.84
N LEU A 32 7.47 -4.88 -5.14
CA LEU A 32 8.40 -4.10 -5.95
C LEU A 32 8.45 -2.64 -5.53
N LEU A 33 7.28 -2.01 -5.31
CA LEU A 33 7.20 -0.64 -4.82
C LEU A 33 7.92 -0.49 -3.48
N CYS A 34 7.62 -1.35 -2.50
CA CYS A 34 8.27 -1.31 -1.18
C CYS A 34 9.78 -1.56 -1.25
N SER A 35 10.25 -2.37 -2.20
CA SER A 35 11.68 -2.67 -2.38
C SER A 35 12.47 -1.49 -2.98
N LEU A 36 11.78 -0.56 -3.65
CA LEU A 36 12.40 0.59 -4.33
C LEU A 36 12.31 1.90 -3.53
N LEU A 37 11.59 1.92 -2.42
CA LEU A 37 11.59 3.05 -1.51
C LEU A 37 12.98 3.20 -0.85
N PRO A 38 13.48 4.43 -0.65
CA PRO A 38 14.75 4.65 0.03
C PRO A 38 14.75 4.01 1.42
N PRO A 39 15.85 3.35 1.84
CA PRO A 39 16.00 2.94 3.23
C PRO A 39 15.92 4.19 4.13
N ASP A 40 15.16 4.10 5.22
CA ASP A 40 14.92 5.20 6.17
C ASP A 40 14.20 6.43 5.58
N GLY A 41 13.67 6.30 4.36
CA GLY A 41 12.79 7.30 3.73
C GLY A 41 11.49 7.51 4.50
N ALA A 42 10.84 8.64 4.25
CA ALA A 42 9.59 9.01 4.90
C ALA A 42 8.50 7.96 4.66
N MET A 43 8.36 7.51 3.41
CA MET A 43 7.35 6.50 3.04
C MET A 43 7.66 5.13 3.67
N GLN A 44 8.93 4.73 3.71
CA GLN A 44 9.32 3.46 4.31
C GLN A 44 9.00 3.44 5.81
N LYS A 45 9.28 4.54 6.53
CA LYS A 45 9.01 4.68 7.97
C LYS A 45 7.52 4.56 8.28
N ILE A 46 6.67 5.26 7.53
CA ILE A 46 5.23 5.20 7.77
C ILE A 46 4.63 3.84 7.43
N LEU A 47 5.08 3.19 6.35
CA LEU A 47 4.61 1.85 5.99
C LEU A 47 4.99 0.83 7.05
N ARG A 48 6.23 0.87 7.58
CA ARG A 48 6.65 -0.01 8.69
C ARG A 48 5.73 0.16 9.90
N ARG A 49 5.39 1.41 10.23
CA ARG A 49 4.51 1.72 11.33
C ARG A 49 3.09 1.21 11.11
N ALA A 50 2.52 1.49 9.94
CA ALA A 50 1.19 1.01 9.58
C ALA A 50 1.10 -0.53 9.59
N LEU A 51 2.14 -1.21 9.09
CA LEU A 51 2.27 -2.68 9.13
C LEU A 51 2.50 -3.26 10.53
N SER A 52 2.80 -2.42 11.52
CA SER A 52 2.99 -2.85 12.92
C SER A 52 1.73 -2.71 13.76
N LEU A 53 0.65 -2.12 13.22
CA LEU A 53 -0.63 -2.04 13.92
C LEU A 53 -1.34 -3.40 13.96
N HIS A 54 -2.08 -3.64 15.04
CA HIS A 54 -3.03 -4.73 15.11
C HIS A 54 -4.21 -4.46 14.16
N GLU A 55 -4.50 -5.40 13.28
CA GLU A 55 -5.49 -5.25 12.23
C GLU A 55 -6.92 -5.47 12.71
N GLU A 56 -7.14 -6.32 13.72
CA GLU A 56 -8.51 -6.67 14.16
C GLU A 56 -9.33 -5.44 14.57
N PRO A 57 -8.82 -4.49 15.38
CA PRO A 57 -9.56 -3.28 15.73
C PRO A 57 -9.81 -2.36 14.52
N LEU A 58 -8.87 -2.32 13.57
CA LEU A 58 -8.97 -1.54 12.33
C LEU A 58 -10.04 -2.11 11.40
N LEU A 59 -10.07 -3.43 11.24
CA LEU A 59 -11.04 -4.13 10.41
C LEU A 59 -12.45 -4.07 11.02
N ALA A 60 -12.59 -4.12 12.35
CA ALA A 60 -13.88 -4.03 13.03
C ALA A 60 -14.61 -2.70 12.77
N ARG A 61 -13.88 -1.65 12.36
CA ARG A 61 -14.44 -0.32 12.09
C ARG A 61 -14.49 0.08 10.62
N VAL A 62 -13.91 -0.71 9.72
CA VAL A 62 -13.83 -0.34 8.31
C VAL A 62 -15.23 -0.40 7.67
N THR A 63 -15.61 0.66 6.98
CA THR A 63 -16.77 0.67 6.09
C THR A 63 -16.28 0.61 4.64
N PRO A 64 -16.97 -0.10 3.72
CA PRO A 64 -16.56 -0.12 2.32
C PRO A 64 -16.57 1.28 1.70
N VAL A 65 -15.53 1.60 0.94
CA VAL A 65 -15.49 2.82 0.11
C VAL A 65 -16.50 2.68 -1.03
N THR A 66 -17.33 3.71 -1.25
CA THR A 66 -18.36 3.70 -2.32
C THR A 66 -18.10 4.72 -3.42
N ASP A 67 -17.19 5.67 -3.21
CA ASP A 67 -16.88 6.75 -4.14
C ASP A 67 -15.37 7.09 -4.05
N LEU A 68 -14.75 7.26 -5.21
CA LEU A 68 -13.33 7.60 -5.35
C LEU A 68 -13.08 9.10 -5.56
N HIS A 69 -14.12 9.95 -5.52
CA HIS A 69 -13.96 11.39 -5.55
C HIS A 69 -13.06 11.85 -4.38
N PRO A 70 -12.13 12.81 -4.59
CA PRO A 70 -11.19 13.23 -3.54
C PRO A 70 -11.87 13.71 -2.24
N GLN A 71 -13.01 14.38 -2.35
CA GLN A 71 -13.78 14.81 -1.18
C GLN A 71 -14.39 13.62 -0.43
N ALA A 72 -14.97 12.65 -1.14
CA ALA A 72 -15.61 11.48 -0.53
C ALA A 72 -14.56 10.56 0.14
N THR A 73 -13.41 10.37 -0.51
CA THR A 73 -12.30 9.59 0.05
C THR A 73 -11.68 10.28 1.27
N LYS A 74 -11.60 11.62 1.29
CA LYS A 74 -11.21 12.37 2.48
C LYS A 74 -12.18 12.13 3.64
N GLU A 75 -13.48 12.31 3.41
CA GLU A 75 -14.52 12.10 4.44
C GLU A 75 -14.50 10.65 4.96
N TRP A 76 -14.29 9.68 4.08
CA TRP A 76 -14.14 8.27 4.45
C TRP A 76 -12.90 8.05 5.33
N LEU A 77 -11.73 8.58 4.96
CA LEU A 77 -10.50 8.50 5.76
C LEU A 77 -10.70 9.18 7.14
N GLU A 78 -11.35 10.33 7.18
CA GLU A 78 -11.68 11.03 8.43
C GLU A 78 -12.61 10.18 9.31
N SER A 79 -13.64 9.54 8.74
CA SER A 79 -14.53 8.66 9.49
C SER A 79 -13.83 7.42 10.09
N PHE A 80 -12.75 6.98 9.45
CA PHE A 80 -11.95 5.84 9.91
C PHE A 80 -10.96 6.23 11.02
N TRP A 81 -10.32 7.40 10.89
CA TRP A 81 -9.22 7.84 11.75
C TRP A 81 -9.64 8.79 12.88
N ILE A 82 -10.69 9.60 12.70
CA ILE A 82 -11.13 10.62 13.67
C ILE A 82 -12.31 10.06 14.46
N ARG A 83 -11.99 9.33 15.54
CA ARG A 83 -12.97 8.74 16.45
C ARG A 83 -12.44 8.63 17.87
N ASP A 84 -13.36 8.43 18.82
CA ASP A 84 -12.99 8.08 20.18
C ASP A 84 -12.35 6.69 20.23
N GLY A 85 -11.35 6.55 21.12
CA GLY A 85 -10.70 5.27 21.40
C GLY A 85 -9.68 4.83 20.35
N ILE A 86 -9.08 5.76 19.60
CA ILE A 86 -7.89 5.44 18.80
C ILE A 86 -6.70 5.11 19.71
N SER A 87 -5.88 4.14 19.31
CA SER A 87 -4.69 3.77 20.09
C SER A 87 -3.58 4.81 19.91
N PRO A 88 -2.61 4.90 20.85
CA PRO A 88 -1.45 5.77 20.69
C PRO A 88 -0.68 5.52 19.38
N GLU A 89 -0.59 4.26 18.95
CA GLU A 89 0.09 3.89 17.71
C GLU A 89 -0.65 4.40 16.47
N GLU A 90 -2.00 4.45 16.51
CA GLU A 90 -2.85 5.03 15.47
C GLU A 90 -2.75 6.56 15.46
N GLU A 91 -2.76 7.22 16.62
CA GLU A 91 -2.59 8.67 16.74
C GLU A 91 -1.30 9.14 16.07
N GLU A 92 -0.22 8.38 16.25
CA GLU A 92 1.05 8.71 15.63
C GLU A 92 1.04 8.56 14.09
N LEU A 93 0.24 7.65 13.51
CA LEU A 93 0.01 7.63 12.06
C LEU A 93 -0.72 8.90 11.59
N ILE A 94 -1.75 9.30 12.33
CA ILE A 94 -2.56 10.48 12.03
C ILE A 94 -1.70 11.75 12.12
N ALA A 95 -0.89 11.87 13.18
CA ALA A 95 0.04 12.98 13.36
C ALA A 95 1.06 13.03 12.21
N TRP A 96 1.62 11.88 11.82
CA TRP A 96 2.58 11.79 10.73
C TRP A 96 1.99 12.28 9.39
N GLN A 97 0.76 11.88 9.05
CA GLN A 97 0.15 12.29 7.78
C GLN A 97 -0.26 13.78 7.73
N ASN A 98 -0.38 14.41 8.89
CA ASN A 98 -0.69 15.84 9.02
C ASN A 98 0.58 16.72 9.05
N ASP A 99 1.77 16.12 9.17
CA ASP A 99 3.05 16.82 9.06
C ASP A 99 3.40 17.04 7.58
N LYS A 100 3.22 18.28 7.11
CA LYS A 100 3.39 18.65 5.70
C LYS A 100 4.80 18.34 5.16
N PRO A 101 5.92 18.77 5.78
CA PRO A 101 7.26 18.38 5.34
C PRO A 101 7.44 16.87 5.13
N THR A 102 6.93 16.08 6.07
CA THR A 102 7.04 14.62 6.03
C THR A 102 6.20 14.02 4.91
N MET A 103 4.97 14.52 4.72
CA MET A 103 4.10 14.12 3.62
C MET A 103 4.68 14.49 2.25
N ASP A 104 5.22 15.72 2.09
CA ASP A 104 5.86 16.17 0.85
C ASP A 104 7.04 15.26 0.48
N ALA A 105 7.85 14.84 1.46
CA ALA A 105 8.96 13.91 1.25
C ALA A 105 8.47 12.54 0.78
N ALA A 106 7.44 11.98 1.42
CA ALA A 106 6.86 10.69 1.03
C ALA A 106 6.22 10.73 -0.37
N ILE A 107 5.54 11.84 -0.71
CA ILE A 107 4.99 12.08 -2.06
C ILE A 107 6.11 12.06 -3.10
N ALA A 108 7.24 12.73 -2.83
CA ALA A 108 8.38 12.76 -3.74
C ALA A 108 9.02 11.36 -3.92
N GLU A 109 9.14 10.59 -2.83
CA GLU A 109 9.64 9.21 -2.87
C GLU A 109 8.76 8.30 -3.74
N ILE A 110 7.44 8.30 -3.51
CA ILE A 110 6.50 7.52 -4.33
C ILE A 110 6.55 7.97 -5.79
N ALA A 111 6.50 9.28 -6.05
CA ALA A 111 6.51 9.79 -7.42
C ALA A 111 7.79 9.41 -8.18
N ASN A 112 8.93 9.33 -7.50
CA ASN A 112 10.17 8.83 -8.08
C ASN A 112 10.10 7.34 -8.42
N VAL A 113 9.60 6.50 -7.49
CA VAL A 113 9.44 5.05 -7.74
C VAL A 113 8.49 4.79 -8.90
N GLU A 114 7.32 5.45 -8.93
CA GLU A 114 6.35 5.34 -10.02
C GLU A 114 6.96 5.69 -11.38
N ARG A 115 7.75 6.77 -11.43
CA ARG A 115 8.43 7.21 -12.66
C ARG A 115 9.44 6.19 -13.15
N GLN A 116 10.20 5.58 -12.25
CA GLN A 116 11.19 4.56 -12.61
C GLN A 116 10.54 3.24 -13.04
N LEU A 117 9.42 2.87 -12.42
CA LEU A 117 8.69 1.64 -12.77
C LEU A 117 7.83 1.78 -14.03
N GLY A 118 7.37 2.99 -14.34
CA GLY A 118 6.33 3.20 -15.35
C GLY A 118 4.97 2.61 -14.92
N ILE A 119 4.78 2.37 -13.62
CA ILE A 119 3.58 1.77 -13.03
C ILE A 119 3.15 2.64 -11.85
N ARG A 120 1.85 2.91 -11.76
CA ARG A 120 1.21 3.55 -10.61
C ARG A 120 0.20 2.60 -9.99
N LEU A 121 0.23 2.47 -8.67
CA LEU A 121 -0.83 1.78 -7.92
C LEU A 121 -1.95 2.78 -7.67
N VAL A 122 -3.13 2.50 -8.21
CA VAL A 122 -4.32 3.34 -8.02
C VAL A 122 -5.38 2.57 -7.25
N THR A 123 -6.17 3.29 -6.46
CA THR A 123 -7.39 2.75 -5.86
C THR A 123 -8.45 2.55 -6.94
N ALA A 124 -9.19 1.46 -6.82
CA ALA A 124 -10.35 1.15 -7.64
C ALA A 124 -11.42 0.56 -6.71
N LEU A 125 -12.70 0.77 -7.05
CA LEU A 125 -13.78 0.07 -6.35
C LEU A 125 -13.68 -1.42 -6.67
N VAL A 126 -13.92 -2.27 -5.68
CA VAL A 126 -13.99 -3.72 -5.85
C VAL A 126 -15.43 -4.07 -6.24
N GLU A 127 -15.59 -4.79 -7.35
CA GLU A 127 -16.88 -5.34 -7.81
C GLU A 127 -17.32 -6.57 -7.01
#